data_AF-A0AAW7LEJ6-F1
#
_entry.id   AF-A0AAW7LEJ6-F1
#
_cell.length_a   1.000
_cell.length_b   1.000
_cell.length_c   1.000
_cell.angle_alpha   90.00
_cell.angle_beta   90.00
_cell.angle_gamma   90.00
#
_symmetry.space_group_name_H-M   'P 1'
#
loop_
_entity.id
_entity.type
_entity.pdbx_description
1 polymer ?
#
loop_
_entity_poly.entity_id
_entity_poly.type
_entity_poly.pdbx_seq_one_letter_code
_entity_poly.pdbx_strand_id
1 'polypeptide(L)'
;MELEQDSNLTLPLFILDETLSTRDLAQPDLEISVILSDELLTQLCQNPSADSSIGISIADYELNIINSSFATIAHSEHDAQLTITQGPLLSAVVTTVENLTFVSPQIDMMPTFDLGDETE
;
A
#
# COMPACT_ATOMS: atom_id res chain seq x y z
N MET A 1 -10.60 0.81 -6.36
CA MET A 1 -9.52 1.31 -7.25
C MET A 1 -9.31 0.28 -8.35
N GLU A 2 -9.18 0.71 -9.60
CA GLU A 2 -8.80 -0.17 -10.73
C GLU A 2 -7.27 -0.28 -10.75
N LEU A 3 -6.75 -1.50 -10.96
CA LEU A 3 -5.32 -1.79 -10.97
C LEU A 3 -4.90 -2.11 -12.40
N GLU A 4 -3.97 -1.32 -12.94
CA GLU A 4 -3.45 -1.47 -14.31
C GLU A 4 -1.94 -1.70 -14.27
N GLN A 5 -1.43 -2.54 -15.18
CA GLN A 5 0.00 -2.78 -15.32
C GLN A 5 0.75 -1.49 -15.64
N ASP A 6 1.95 -1.34 -15.06
CA ASP A 6 2.83 -0.18 -15.24
C ASP A 6 2.23 1.16 -14.73
N SER A 7 1.11 1.09 -14.00
CA SER A 7 0.54 2.23 -13.29
C SER A 7 1.06 2.33 -11.86
N ASN A 8 0.95 3.52 -11.26
CA ASN A 8 1.34 3.74 -9.88
C ASN A 8 0.17 3.49 -8.94
N LEU A 9 0.36 2.57 -7.99
CA LEU A 9 -0.46 2.44 -6.80
C LEU A 9 0.09 3.39 -5.73
N THR A 10 -0.66 4.45 -5.42
CA THR A 10 -0.32 5.39 -4.36
C THR A 10 -1.27 5.23 -3.18
N LEU A 11 -0.71 5.04 -1.99
CA LEU A 11 -1.46 4.87 -0.74
C LEU A 11 -1.04 5.91 0.31
N PRO A 12 -1.99 6.57 0.99
CA PRO A 12 -1.69 7.46 2.09
C PRO A 12 -1.23 6.66 3.31
N LEU A 13 -0.25 7.18 4.03
CA LEU A 13 0.31 6.57 5.22
C LEU A 13 0.21 7.51 6.42
N PHE A 14 -0.23 6.95 7.54
CA PHE A 14 -0.38 7.64 8.81
C PHE A 14 0.50 6.94 9.86
N ILE A 15 1.16 7.71 10.71
CA ILE A 15 1.90 7.12 11.84
C ILE A 15 0.93 6.33 12.73
N LEU A 16 1.31 5.09 13.06
CA LEU A 16 0.58 4.23 13.99
C LEU A 16 0.94 4.64 15.43
N ASP A 17 0.19 5.58 15.96
CA ASP A 17 0.28 6.05 17.35
C ASP A 17 -1.11 6.18 18.00
N GLU A 18 -1.16 6.72 19.21
CA GLU A 18 -2.40 6.95 19.96
C GLU A 18 -3.37 7.94 19.28
N THR A 19 -2.88 8.75 18.34
CA THR A 19 -3.65 9.78 17.63
C THR A 19 -4.33 9.27 16.36
N LEU A 20 -3.95 8.07 15.87
CA LEU A 20 -4.39 7.54 14.57
C LEU A 20 -5.91 7.61 14.37
N SER A 21 -6.68 7.26 15.39
CA SER A 21 -8.16 7.26 15.34
C SER A 21 -8.81 8.64 15.13
N THR A 22 -8.04 9.71 15.31
CA THR A 22 -8.49 11.11 15.17
C THR A 22 -7.85 11.83 13.98
N ARG A 23 -7.05 11.12 13.18
CA ARG A 23 -6.35 11.71 12.04
C ARG A 23 -7.32 12.12 10.94
N ASP A 24 -7.01 13.23 10.29
CA ASP A 24 -7.69 13.65 9.08
C ASP A 24 -7.16 12.84 7.89
N LEU A 25 -8.03 12.05 7.25
CA LEU A 25 -7.66 11.23 6.11
C LEU A 25 -7.19 12.05 4.90
N ALA A 26 -7.53 13.34 4.84
CA ALA A 26 -7.06 14.24 3.78
C ALA A 26 -5.64 14.78 4.03
N GLN A 27 -5.04 14.51 5.20
CA GLN A 27 -3.71 14.99 5.59
C GLN A 27 -2.84 13.82 6.07
N PRO A 28 -2.38 12.95 5.16
CA PRO A 28 -1.47 11.87 5.52
C PRO A 28 -0.11 12.39 5.98
N ASP A 29 0.63 11.57 6.73
CA ASP A 29 1.99 11.88 7.14
C ASP A 29 2.97 11.63 5.99
N LEU A 30 2.79 10.51 5.29
CA LEU A 30 3.57 10.10 4.12
C LEU A 30 2.64 9.57 3.02
N GLU A 31 3.14 9.38 1.82
CA GLU A 31 2.51 8.56 0.79
C GLU A 31 3.51 7.54 0.28
N ILE A 32 3.07 6.31 0.05
CA ILE A 32 3.87 5.30 -0.65
C ILE A 32 3.35 5.14 -2.07
N SER A 33 4.27 5.15 -3.04
CA SER A 33 3.98 4.89 -4.45
C SER A 33 4.75 3.67 -4.92
N VAL A 34 4.05 2.75 -5.55
CA VAL A 34 4.60 1.49 -6.07
C VAL A 34 4.18 1.32 -7.52
N ILE A 35 5.12 0.94 -8.38
CA ILE A 35 4.81 0.57 -9.77
C ILE A 35 4.19 -0.83 -9.77
N LEU A 36 3.00 -0.95 -10.36
CA LEU A 36 2.28 -2.22 -10.50
C LEU A 36 2.90 -3.05 -11.62
N SER A 37 3.93 -3.82 -11.27
CA SER A 37 4.49 -4.84 -12.16
C SER A 37 3.52 -6.02 -12.34
N ASP A 38 3.71 -6.79 -13.41
CA ASP A 38 2.95 -8.02 -13.66
C ASP A 38 3.03 -9.02 -12.49
N GLU A 39 4.21 -9.15 -11.88
CA GLU A 39 4.43 -10.00 -10.70
C GLU A 39 3.61 -9.49 -9.50
N LEU A 40 3.66 -8.19 -9.21
CA LEU A 40 2.93 -7.60 -8.10
C LEU A 40 1.41 -7.72 -8.32
N LEU A 41 0.92 -7.44 -9.53
CA LEU A 41 -0.49 -7.61 -9.88
C LEU A 41 -0.97 -9.04 -9.67
N THR A 42 -0.18 -10.04 -10.09
CA THR A 42 -0.48 -11.45 -9.86
C THR A 42 -0.60 -11.76 -8.36
N GLN A 43 0.26 -11.17 -7.53
CA GLN A 43 0.17 -11.33 -6.08
C GLN A 43 -1.05 -10.59 -5.47
N LEU A 44 -1.41 -9.42 -6.00
CA LEU A 44 -2.58 -8.64 -5.58
C LEU A 44 -3.93 -9.32 -5.90
N CYS A 45 -3.95 -10.23 -6.87
CA CYS A 45 -5.13 -11.03 -7.22
C CYS A 45 -5.43 -12.18 -6.24
N GLN A 46 -4.61 -12.38 -5.20
CA GLN A 46 -4.88 -13.43 -4.22
C GLN A 46 -6.13 -13.10 -3.38
N ASN A 47 -6.95 -14.11 -3.10
CA ASN A 47 -8.19 -13.97 -2.34
C ASN A 47 -8.08 -14.76 -1.02
N PRO A 48 -7.54 -14.17 0.06
CA PRO A 48 -7.42 -14.86 1.33
C PRO A 48 -8.80 -15.14 1.93
N SER A 49 -8.87 -16.19 2.78
CA SER A 49 -10.06 -16.48 3.57
C SER A 49 -10.34 -15.39 4.62
N ALA A 50 -11.56 -15.35 5.16
CA ALA A 50 -12.00 -14.36 6.16
C ALA A 50 -11.03 -14.12 7.32
N ASP A 51 -10.45 -15.20 7.84
CA ASP A 51 -9.57 -15.16 9.02
C ASP A 51 -8.07 -15.12 8.64
N SER A 52 -7.75 -14.75 7.40
CA SER A 52 -6.38 -14.75 6.88
C SER A 52 -6.04 -13.46 6.14
N SER A 53 -4.77 -13.10 6.18
CA SER A 53 -4.19 -12.03 5.38
C SER A 53 -2.94 -12.54 4.66
N ILE A 54 -2.61 -11.89 3.55
CA ILE A 54 -1.38 -12.13 2.78
C ILE A 54 -0.54 -10.88 2.84
N GLY A 55 0.71 -11.01 3.31
CA GLY A 55 1.70 -9.94 3.29
C GLY A 55 2.61 -10.07 2.07
N ILE A 56 2.76 -9.00 1.32
CA ILE A 56 3.63 -8.87 0.15
C ILE A 56 4.69 -7.83 0.46
N SER A 57 5.94 -8.26 0.68
CA SER A 57 7.07 -7.34 0.85
C SER A 57 7.39 -6.65 -0.47
N ILE A 58 7.60 -5.34 -0.44
CA ILE A 58 7.91 -4.54 -1.63
C ILE A 58 9.32 -3.97 -1.50
N ALA A 59 10.15 -4.24 -2.50
CA ALA A 59 11.51 -3.73 -2.56
C ALA A 59 11.61 -2.39 -3.31
N ASP A 60 10.81 -2.23 -4.36
CA ASP A 60 10.85 -1.06 -5.24
C ASP A 60 9.62 -0.17 -5.02
N TYR A 61 9.82 0.92 -4.26
CA TYR A 61 8.79 1.90 -3.95
C TYR A 61 9.40 3.27 -3.66
N GLU A 62 8.58 4.30 -3.75
CA GLU A 62 8.93 5.67 -3.37
C GLU A 62 8.10 6.13 -2.17
N LEU A 63 8.73 6.83 -1.23
CA LEU A 63 8.04 7.51 -0.13
C LEU A 63 8.04 9.02 -0.36
N ASN A 64 6.85 9.61 -0.43
CA ASN A 64 6.65 11.04 -0.47
C ASN A 64 6.35 11.55 0.95
N ILE A 65 7.15 12.50 1.44
CA ILE A 65 6.99 13.03 2.79
C ILE A 65 6.06 14.25 2.75
N ILE A 66 4.86 14.10 3.32
CA ILE A 66 3.87 15.18 3.40
C ILE A 66 4.07 15.99 4.69
N ASN A 67 4.25 15.29 5.81
CA ASN A 67 4.53 15.90 7.10
C ASN A 67 6.06 16.01 7.31
N SER A 68 6.56 17.25 7.31
CA SER A 68 7.99 17.55 7.43
C SER A 68 8.65 17.07 8.72
N SER A 69 7.86 16.73 9.75
CA SER A 69 8.34 16.09 10.98
C SER A 69 9.04 14.75 10.71
N PHE A 70 8.74 14.12 9.57
CA PHE A 70 9.27 12.82 9.16
C PHE A 70 10.27 12.89 8.01
N ALA A 71 10.83 14.07 7.72
CA ALA A 71 11.75 14.28 6.60
C ALA A 71 13.02 13.38 6.64
N THR A 72 13.41 12.92 7.84
CA THR A 72 14.53 11.99 8.01
C THR A 72 14.24 10.60 7.47
N ILE A 73 12.97 10.20 7.41
CA ILE A 73 12.55 8.85 6.99
C ILE A 73 12.92 8.58 5.52
N ALA A 74 12.78 9.58 4.64
CA ALA A 74 13.11 9.44 3.22
C ALA A 74 14.55 9.03 2.93
N HIS A 75 15.46 9.18 3.91
CA HIS A 75 16.88 8.88 3.78
C HIS A 75 17.34 7.77 4.72
N SER A 76 16.43 7.20 5.52
CA SER A 76 16.72 6.09 6.43
C SER A 76 16.31 4.77 5.79
N GLU A 77 16.87 3.67 6.27
CA GLU A 77 16.37 2.34 5.90
C GLU A 77 14.94 2.15 6.42
N HIS A 78 14.10 1.56 5.58
CA HIS A 78 12.71 1.25 5.87
C HIS A 78 12.26 0.04 5.05
N ASP A 79 11.32 -0.72 5.61
CA ASP A 79 10.70 -1.87 4.96
C ASP A 79 9.23 -1.56 4.66
N ALA A 80 8.77 -1.93 3.47
CA ALA A 80 7.38 -1.77 3.07
C ALA A 80 6.73 -3.13 2.79
N GLN A 81 5.47 -3.25 3.18
CA GLN A 81 4.64 -4.42 2.92
C GLN A 81 3.23 -3.98 2.53
N LEU A 82 2.69 -4.58 1.48
CA LEU A 82 1.26 -4.56 1.20
C LEU A 82 0.59 -5.74 1.90
N THR A 83 -0.61 -5.51 2.43
CA THR A 83 -1.44 -6.54 3.06
C THR A 83 -2.75 -6.67 2.32
N ILE A 84 -3.08 -7.90 1.91
CA ILE A 84 -4.37 -8.25 1.32
C ILE A 84 -5.20 -8.99 2.36
N THR A 85 -6.44 -8.57 2.56
CA THR A 85 -7.43 -9.29 3.39
C THR A 85 -8.67 -9.65 2.56
N GLN A 86 -9.52 -10.54 3.09
CA GLN A 86 -10.74 -10.94 2.38
C GLN A 86 -11.59 -9.70 2.04
N GLY A 87 -12.09 -9.63 0.81
CA GLY A 87 -12.88 -8.49 0.33
C GLY A 87 -12.29 -7.74 -0.86
N PRO A 88 -11.33 -8.33 -1.59
CA PRO A 88 -9.90 -7.97 -1.57
C PRO A 88 -9.62 -6.52 -1.13
N LEU A 89 -9.45 -6.34 0.18
CA LEU A 89 -9.00 -5.07 0.73
C LEU A 89 -7.48 -5.02 0.73
N LEU A 90 -6.92 -3.86 0.38
CA LEU A 90 -5.50 -3.60 0.40
C LEU A 90 -5.14 -2.53 1.42
N SER A 91 -4.05 -2.76 2.14
CA SER A 91 -3.37 -1.70 2.87
C SER A 91 -1.85 -1.81 2.71
N ALA A 92 -1.14 -0.74 3.08
CA ALA A 92 0.30 -0.70 3.17
C ALA A 92 0.74 -0.51 4.62
N VAL A 93 1.88 -1.08 4.96
CA VAL A 93 2.61 -0.86 6.20
C VAL A 93 4.05 -0.52 5.85
N VAL A 94 4.58 0.54 6.47
CA VAL A 94 6.00 0.90 6.38
C VAL A 94 6.58 0.93 7.78
N THR A 95 7.67 0.21 8.00
CA THR A 95 8.38 0.19 9.27
C THR A 95 9.78 0.74 9.08
N THR A 96 10.19 1.67 9.93
CA THR A 96 11.54 2.26 9.91
C THR A 96 12.46 1.57 10.90
N VAL A 97 13.77 1.76 10.73
CA VAL A 97 14.78 1.28 11.69
C VAL A 97 14.65 1.88 13.10
N GLU A 98 13.95 3.00 13.25
CA GLU A 98 13.65 3.64 14.53
C GLU A 98 12.38 3.07 15.18
N ASN A 99 11.85 1.95 14.67
CA ASN A 99 10.60 1.30 15.06
C ASN A 99 9.35 2.18 14.91
N LEU A 100 9.41 3.21 14.05
CA LEU A 100 8.19 3.90 13.65
C LEU A 100 7.45 3.02 12.64
N THR A 101 6.14 2.93 12.81
CA THR A 101 5.27 2.17 11.90
C THR A 101 4.24 3.10 11.32
N PHE A 102 4.11 3.11 10.00
CA PHE A 102 3.10 3.85 9.27
C PHE A 102 2.15 2.87 8.60
N VAL A 103 0.86 3.19 8.60
CA VAL A 103 -0.18 2.33 8.06
C VAL A 103 -1.09 3.13 7.13
N SER A 104 -1.54 2.49 6.06
CA SER A 104 -2.62 3.04 5.23
C SER A 104 -3.97 2.54 5.74
N PRO A 105 -5.06 3.29 5.48
CA PRO A 105 -6.39 2.72 5.54
C PRO A 105 -6.51 1.55 4.56
N GLN A 106 -7.48 0.67 4.82
CA GLN A 106 -7.86 -0.36 3.88
C GLN A 106 -8.64 0.27 2.73
N ILE A 107 -8.27 -0.10 1.50
CA ILE A 107 -8.98 0.30 0.29
C ILE A 107 -9.54 -0.92 -0.43
N ASP A 108 -10.75 -0.81 -0.96
CA ASP A 108 -11.31 -1.82 -1.85
C ASP A 108 -10.54 -1.85 -3.18
N MET A 109 -9.96 -3.01 -3.49
CA MET A 109 -9.41 -3.29 -4.81
C MET A 109 -10.46 -3.98 -5.67
N MET A 110 -10.58 -3.53 -6.91
CA MET A 110 -11.21 -4.32 -7.97
C MET A 110 -10.13 -4.55 -9.01
N PRO A 111 -9.36 -5.66 -8.94
CA PRO A 111 -8.42 -5.99 -10.00
C PRO A 111 -9.23 -6.21 -11.28
N THR A 112 -9.08 -5.29 -12.22
CA THR A 112 -9.62 -5.41 -13.57
C THR A 112 -8.64 -6.25 -14.37
N PHE A 113 -8.91 -7.54 -14.47
CA PHE A 113 -8.25 -8.36 -15.47
C PHE A 113 -8.92 -8.04 -16.79
N ASP A 114 -8.22 -7.34 -17.69
CA ASP A 114 -8.62 -7.30 -19.10
C ASP A 114 -8.45 -8.72 -19.63
N LEU A 115 -9.50 -9.53 -19.49
CA LEU A 115 -9.68 -10.75 -20.27
C LEU A 115 -9.89 -10.24 -21.69
N GLY A 116 -8.79 -9.89 -22.37
CA GLY A 116 -8.85 -9.23 -23.67
C GLY A 116 -9.99 -9.83 -24.47
N ASP A 117 -10.94 -8.99 -24.87
CA ASP A 117 -11.96 -9.39 -25.82
C ASP A 117 -11.22 -9.72 -27.13
N GLU A 118 -10.66 -10.93 -27.20
CA GLU A 118 -10.42 -11.64 -28.46
C GLU A 118 -11.81 -12.05 -28.98
N THR A 119 -12.64 -11.06 -29.30
CA THR A 119 -13.64 -11.26 -30.35
C THR A 119 -12.85 -11.33 -31.64
N GLU A 120 -12.71 -12.56 -32.15
CA GLU A 120 -12.25 -12.95 -33.48
C GLU A 120 -12.62 -11.98 -34.62
#